data_AF-A0A6B1AE20-F1
#
_entry.id   AF-A0A6B1AE20-F1
#
_cell.length_a   1.000
_cell.length_b   1.000
_cell.length_c   1.000
_cell.angle_alpha   90.00
_cell.angle_beta   90.00
_cell.angle_gamma   90.00
#
_symmetry.space_group_name_H-M   'P 1'
#
loop_
_entity.id
_entity.type
_entity.pdbx_description
1 polymer ?
#
loop_
_entity_poly.entity_id
_entity_poly.type
_entity_poly.pdbx_seq_one_letter_code
_entity_poly.pdbx_strand_id
1 'polypeptide(L)'
;FITTRPPPTYTTHYCPPPSFVYPPRGGGGAGAAGAPADPESVARVRARVLEVRDLAPGSTVSYGATYTTKRAERLATLGIGYADGLPWRLSNRGQALIGGVRVPIRGGVCMDVTSVDVSGAPGVEAADVATLLGRDGGEEVALADFAKAAGTIEYEVLTAIGRRLPRHYVGGPGAAADGSR
;
A
#
# COMPACT_ATOMS: atom_id res chain seq x y z
N PHE A 1 59.22 -12.87 -3.29
CA PHE A 1 59.08 -12.26 -1.96
C PHE A 1 57.90 -11.30 -1.98
N ILE A 2 56.71 -11.79 -1.63
CA ILE A 2 55.49 -10.98 -1.48
C ILE A 2 55.06 -11.14 -0.03
N THR A 3 55.14 -10.06 0.72
CA THR A 3 54.75 -9.96 2.12
C THR A 3 53.23 -9.73 2.18
N THR A 4 52.51 -10.65 2.80
CA THR A 4 51.09 -10.46 3.16
C THR A 4 51.03 -9.81 4.54
N ARG A 5 50.45 -8.61 4.64
CA ARG A 5 50.01 -8.07 5.93
C ARG A 5 48.72 -8.78 6.36
N PRO A 6 48.51 -9.06 7.65
CA PRO A 6 47.24 -9.60 8.13
C PRO A 6 46.11 -8.54 8.04
N PRO A 7 44.85 -8.95 7.83
CA PRO A 7 43.71 -8.03 7.76
C PRO A 7 43.37 -7.44 9.15
N PRO A 8 42.75 -6.24 9.20
CA PRO A 8 42.36 -5.61 10.45
C PRO A 8 41.24 -6.39 11.15
N THR A 9 41.35 -6.50 12.47
CA THR A 9 40.37 -7.13 13.35
C THR A 9 39.18 -6.19 13.54
N TYR A 10 38.00 -6.56 13.02
CA TYR A 10 36.76 -5.86 13.33
C TYR A 10 36.14 -6.48 14.59
N THR A 11 35.93 -5.67 15.62
CA THR A 11 35.10 -6.06 16.76
C THR A 11 33.63 -5.97 16.35
N THR A 12 33.01 -7.10 16.02
CA THR A 12 31.56 -7.18 15.86
C THR A 12 30.91 -6.96 17.23
N HIS A 13 30.28 -5.80 17.42
CA HIS A 13 29.31 -5.63 18.51
C HIS A 13 28.13 -6.57 18.22
N TYR A 14 28.07 -7.68 18.97
CA TYR A 14 26.94 -8.60 18.93
C TYR A 14 25.70 -7.87 19.44
N CYS A 15 24.85 -7.42 18.52
CA CYS A 15 23.48 -7.03 18.83
C CYS A 15 22.69 -8.34 18.93
N PRO A 16 22.19 -8.74 20.12
CA PRO A 16 21.39 -9.94 20.22
C PRO A 16 20.16 -9.78 19.32
N PRO A 17 19.72 -10.86 18.63
CA PRO A 17 18.49 -10.81 17.87
C PRO A 17 17.35 -10.40 18.80
N PRO A 18 16.39 -9.57 18.35
CA PRO A 18 15.23 -9.24 19.17
C PRO A 18 14.58 -10.56 19.60
N SER A 19 14.40 -10.74 20.90
CA SER A 19 13.72 -11.90 21.47
C SER A 19 12.30 -11.93 20.89
N PHE A 20 12.04 -12.78 19.91
CA PHE A 20 10.69 -12.98 19.33
C PHE A 20 9.70 -13.65 20.30
N VAL A 21 10.15 -13.91 21.53
CA VAL A 21 9.34 -14.48 22.61
C VAL A 21 8.78 -13.33 23.43
N TYR A 22 7.51 -13.04 23.20
CA TYR A 22 6.74 -12.15 24.07
C TYR A 22 6.19 -12.96 25.24
N PRO A 23 6.20 -12.40 26.48
CA PRO A 23 5.54 -13.05 27.60
C PRO A 23 4.05 -13.26 27.30
N PRO A 24 3.41 -14.30 27.86
CA PRO A 24 2.00 -14.55 27.64
C PRO A 24 1.18 -13.31 28.01
N ARG A 25 0.31 -12.85 27.10
CA ARG A 25 -0.69 -11.81 27.38
C ARG A 25 -1.68 -12.35 28.42
N GLY A 26 -1.38 -12.17 29.70
CA GLY A 26 -2.33 -12.37 30.79
C GLY A 26 -3.42 -11.31 30.70
N GLY A 27 -4.68 -11.74 30.58
CA GLY A 27 -5.84 -10.87 30.58
C GLY A 27 -6.01 -10.12 31.91
N GLY A 28 -6.54 -8.90 31.84
CA GLY A 28 -6.88 -8.07 33.00
C GLY A 28 -6.24 -6.69 32.91
N GLY A 29 -7.04 -5.69 32.56
CA GLY A 29 -6.59 -4.34 32.29
C GLY A 29 -5.85 -3.67 33.45
N ALA A 30 -4.85 -2.88 33.07
CA ALA A 30 -4.44 -1.69 33.78
C ALA A 30 -4.06 -0.68 32.69
N GLY A 31 -4.72 0.47 32.68
CA GLY A 31 -4.32 1.59 31.84
C GLY A 31 -2.86 1.94 32.15
N ALA A 32 -1.97 1.64 31.21
CA ALA A 32 -0.63 2.18 31.23
C ALA A 32 -0.74 3.65 30.82
N ALA A 33 -0.75 4.54 31.80
CA ALA A 33 -0.44 5.94 31.58
C ALA A 33 0.96 6.00 30.93
N GLY A 34 1.00 6.32 29.64
CA GLY A 34 2.22 6.29 28.83
C GLY A 34 2.26 5.25 27.71
N ALA A 35 1.12 4.74 27.23
CA ALA A 35 1.11 4.16 25.88
C ALA A 35 1.66 5.21 24.91
N PRO A 36 2.71 4.90 24.11
CA PRO A 36 3.16 5.84 23.10
C PRO A 36 1.97 6.18 22.22
N ALA A 37 1.83 7.47 21.87
CA ALA A 37 0.81 7.91 20.93
C ALA A 37 0.82 6.99 19.70
N ASP A 38 -0.36 6.69 19.16
CA ASP A 38 -0.46 5.84 17.98
C ASP A 38 0.51 6.35 16.91
N PRO A 39 1.37 5.48 16.35
CA PRO A 39 2.40 5.92 15.43
C PRO A 39 1.76 6.62 14.23
N GLU A 40 2.24 7.83 13.94
CA GLU A 40 1.76 8.58 12.80
C GLU A 40 2.07 7.83 11.49
N SER A 41 1.16 7.92 10.52
CA SER A 41 1.35 7.29 9.21
C SER A 41 2.46 8.00 8.43
N VAL A 42 3.58 7.29 8.23
CA VAL A 42 4.78 7.82 7.54
C VAL A 42 4.88 7.42 6.06
N ALA A 43 4.01 6.54 5.58
CA ALA A 43 4.07 6.01 4.21
C ALA A 43 2.75 6.24 3.47
N ARG A 44 2.85 6.64 2.20
CA ARG A 44 1.71 6.75 1.28
C ARG A 44 2.06 6.04 -0.02
N VAL A 45 1.13 5.24 -0.51
CA VAL A 45 1.24 4.61 -1.84
C VAL A 45 0.16 5.18 -2.73
N ARG A 46 0.58 5.77 -3.84
CA ARG A 46 -0.29 6.44 -4.79
C ARG A 46 0.02 5.95 -6.20
N ALA A 47 -1.01 5.88 -7.03
CA ALA A 47 -0.92 5.50 -8.43
C ALA A 47 -1.82 6.40 -9.28
N ARG A 48 -1.46 6.58 -10.55
CA ARG A 48 -2.31 7.33 -11.48
C ARG A 48 -3.37 6.43 -12.10
N VAL A 49 -4.54 7.01 -12.36
CA VAL A 49 -5.57 6.44 -13.22
C VAL A 49 -5.08 6.52 -14.65
N LEU A 50 -4.98 5.39 -15.33
CA LEU A 50 -4.56 5.28 -16.73
C LEU A 50 -5.75 5.46 -17.67
N GLU A 51 -6.88 4.85 -17.34
CA GLU A 51 -8.09 4.84 -18.15
C GLU A 51 -9.31 4.68 -17.24
N VAL A 52 -10.45 5.22 -17.67
CA VAL A 52 -11.76 4.99 -17.07
C VAL A 52 -12.72 4.49 -18.13
N ARG A 53 -13.45 3.41 -17.83
CA ARG A 53 -14.34 2.73 -18.78
C ARG A 53 -15.68 2.38 -18.13
N ASP A 54 -16.75 2.62 -18.87
CA ASP A 54 -18.09 2.16 -18.50
C ASP A 54 -18.31 0.71 -18.93
N LEU A 55 -18.86 -0.09 -18.02
CA LEU A 55 -19.13 -1.50 -18.20
C LEU A 55 -20.63 -1.78 -18.10
N ALA A 56 -21.14 -2.53 -19.07
CA ALA A 56 -22.51 -3.04 -19.02
C ALA A 56 -22.63 -4.17 -17.99
N PRO A 57 -23.82 -4.42 -17.41
CA PRO A 57 -24.05 -5.57 -16.55
C PRO A 57 -23.61 -6.88 -17.23
N GLY A 58 -22.98 -7.78 -16.47
CA GLY A 58 -22.46 -9.05 -17.01
C GLY A 58 -21.06 -8.96 -17.61
N SER A 59 -20.45 -7.77 -17.69
CA SER A 59 -19.04 -7.62 -18.08
C SER A 59 -18.12 -8.23 -17.02
N THR A 60 -17.06 -8.92 -17.46
CA THR A 60 -16.03 -9.50 -16.59
C THR A 60 -14.82 -8.57 -16.48
N VAL A 61 -14.16 -8.59 -15.32
CA VAL A 61 -13.05 -7.68 -15.00
C VAL A 61 -11.77 -8.46 -14.70
N SER A 62 -10.67 -7.98 -15.28
CA SER A 62 -9.29 -8.46 -15.07
C SER A 62 -9.07 -9.93 -15.46
N TYR A 63 -7.83 -10.40 -15.23
CA TYR A 63 -7.41 -11.77 -15.53
C TYR A 63 -8.20 -12.80 -14.72
N GLY A 64 -8.57 -13.91 -15.38
CA GLY A 64 -9.32 -15.00 -14.78
C GLY A 64 -10.80 -14.70 -14.53
N ALA A 65 -11.33 -13.55 -14.99
CA ALA A 65 -12.74 -13.19 -14.90
C ALA A 65 -13.35 -13.39 -13.50
N THR A 66 -12.56 -13.09 -12.45
CA THR A 66 -12.94 -13.35 -11.05
C THR A 66 -14.02 -12.41 -10.53
N TYR A 67 -14.32 -11.35 -11.27
CA TYR A 67 -15.39 -10.41 -10.98
C TYR A 67 -16.26 -10.21 -12.21
N THR A 68 -17.57 -10.26 -11.99
CA THR A 68 -18.61 -9.97 -12.99
C THR A 68 -19.47 -8.84 -12.45
N THR A 69 -19.58 -7.78 -13.24
CA THR A 69 -20.42 -6.61 -12.94
C THR A 69 -21.88 -7.02 -12.79
N LYS A 70 -22.54 -6.54 -11.73
CA LYS A 70 -23.96 -6.86 -11.46
C LYS A 70 -24.92 -5.80 -12.01
N ARG A 71 -24.40 -4.62 -12.29
CA ARG A 71 -25.10 -3.44 -12.79
C ARG A 71 -24.21 -2.72 -13.78
N ALA A 72 -24.70 -1.61 -14.34
CA ALA A 72 -23.83 -0.69 -15.03
C ALA A 72 -22.82 -0.12 -14.02
N GLU A 73 -21.54 -0.33 -14.27
CA GLU A 73 -20.45 0.05 -13.38
C GLU A 73 -19.39 0.82 -14.16
N ARG A 74 -18.74 1.78 -13.50
CA ARG A 74 -17.63 2.54 -14.07
C ARG A 74 -16.33 2.09 -13.41
N LEU A 75 -15.37 1.67 -14.21
CA LEU A 75 -14.14 1.06 -13.74
C LEU A 75 -12.94 1.94 -14.12
N ALA A 76 -12.05 2.21 -13.16
CA ALA A 76 -10.79 2.88 -13.41
C ALA A 76 -9.63 1.88 -13.33
N THR A 77 -8.71 1.96 -14.29
CA THR A 77 -7.47 1.17 -14.28
C THR A 77 -6.34 2.02 -13.69
N LEU A 78 -5.72 1.54 -12.62
CA LEU A 78 -4.59 2.16 -11.96
C LEU A 78 -3.29 1.56 -12.47
N GLY A 79 -2.28 2.41 -12.71
CA GLY A 79 -0.93 2.01 -13.12
C GLY A 79 -0.08 1.51 -11.96
N ILE A 80 -0.59 0.52 -11.24
CA ILE A 80 0.13 -0.17 -10.17
C ILE A 80 -0.32 -1.63 -10.10
N GLY A 81 0.62 -2.55 -9.93
CA GLY A 81 0.33 -3.97 -9.81
C GLY A 81 1.20 -4.68 -8.79
N TYR A 82 1.20 -6.01 -8.81
CA TYR A 82 1.95 -6.78 -7.82
C TYR A 82 3.47 -6.69 -8.00
N ALA A 83 3.97 -6.38 -9.20
CA ALA A 83 5.41 -6.22 -9.43
C ALA A 83 5.96 -4.91 -8.80
N ASP A 84 5.05 -4.01 -8.45
CA ASP A 84 5.33 -2.76 -7.76
C ASP A 84 5.31 -2.91 -6.22
N GLY A 85 4.81 -4.05 -5.73
CA GLY A 85 4.66 -4.35 -4.32
C GLY A 85 3.21 -4.32 -3.82
N LEU A 86 2.20 -4.15 -4.71
CA LEU A 86 0.81 -4.28 -4.32
C LEU A 86 0.47 -5.76 -4.06
N PRO A 87 0.03 -6.17 -2.85
CA PRO A 87 -0.21 -7.58 -2.59
C PRO A 87 -1.28 -8.16 -3.52
N TRP A 88 -0.95 -9.23 -4.25
CA TRP A 88 -1.89 -9.92 -5.14
C TRP A 88 -3.19 -10.36 -4.42
N ARG A 89 -3.08 -10.65 -3.12
CA ARG A 89 -4.20 -11.02 -2.23
C ARG A 89 -5.25 -9.92 -2.05
N LEU A 90 -4.98 -8.69 -2.46
CA LEU A 90 -5.96 -7.61 -2.48
C LEU A 90 -6.99 -7.73 -3.62
N SER A 91 -6.81 -8.70 -4.52
CA SER A 91 -7.80 -9.03 -5.55
C SER A 91 -9.21 -9.21 -4.95
N ASN A 92 -10.17 -8.39 -5.39
CA ASN A 92 -11.54 -8.31 -4.86
C ASN A 92 -11.71 -7.99 -3.36
N ARG A 93 -10.64 -7.60 -2.66
CA ARG A 93 -10.64 -7.37 -1.20
C ARG A 93 -10.10 -5.99 -0.81
N GLY A 94 -9.21 -5.44 -1.61
CA GLY A 94 -8.61 -4.14 -1.34
C GLY A 94 -9.49 -2.99 -1.80
N GLN A 95 -9.00 -1.79 -1.49
CA GLN A 95 -9.68 -0.53 -1.76
C GLN A 95 -8.63 0.56 -2.00
N ALA A 96 -9.02 1.62 -2.68
CA ALA A 96 -8.25 2.84 -2.86
C ALA A 96 -9.13 4.05 -2.55
N LEU A 97 -8.53 5.22 -2.44
CA LEU A 97 -9.20 6.51 -2.34
C LEU A 97 -8.94 7.30 -3.61
N ILE A 98 -9.97 7.89 -4.21
CA ILE A 98 -9.82 8.82 -5.34
C ILE A 98 -10.73 10.01 -5.06
N GLY A 99 -10.16 11.21 -4.99
CA GLY A 99 -10.90 12.42 -4.67
C GLY A 99 -11.58 12.35 -3.29
N GLY A 100 -10.96 11.66 -2.33
CA GLY A 100 -11.53 11.44 -1.00
C GLY A 100 -12.67 10.40 -0.94
N VAL A 101 -12.97 9.70 -2.04
CA VAL A 101 -13.98 8.64 -2.08
C VAL A 101 -13.33 7.26 -2.08
N ARG A 102 -13.79 6.37 -1.19
CA ARG A 102 -13.31 5.00 -1.11
C ARG A 102 -13.91 4.15 -2.25
N VAL A 103 -13.03 3.58 -3.06
CA VAL A 103 -13.36 2.78 -4.25
C VAL A 103 -12.78 1.37 -4.10
N PRO A 104 -13.57 0.29 -4.27
CA PRO A 104 -13.09 -1.07 -4.07
C PRO A 104 -12.34 -1.60 -5.30
N ILE A 105 -11.32 -2.44 -5.06
CA ILE A 105 -10.63 -3.19 -6.12
C ILE A 105 -11.57 -4.27 -6.67
N ARG A 106 -11.68 -4.35 -8.00
CA ARG A 106 -12.47 -5.35 -8.72
C ARG A 106 -11.60 -6.17 -9.65
N GLY A 107 -11.77 -7.49 -9.59
CA GLY A 107 -10.96 -8.46 -10.32
C GLY A 107 -9.60 -8.72 -9.67
N GLY A 108 -8.74 -9.38 -10.44
CA GLY A 108 -7.37 -9.68 -10.05
C GLY A 108 -6.46 -8.45 -10.11
N VAL A 109 -5.55 -8.34 -9.15
CA VAL A 109 -4.37 -7.46 -9.26
C VAL A 109 -3.42 -8.07 -10.29
N CYS A 110 -3.15 -7.34 -11.38
CA CYS A 110 -2.23 -7.78 -12.43
C CYS A 110 -0.79 -7.35 -12.11
N MET A 111 0.14 -7.67 -13.00
CA MET A 111 1.58 -7.39 -12.80
C MET A 111 1.84 -5.90 -12.61
N ASP A 112 1.25 -5.06 -13.46
CA ASP A 112 1.51 -3.62 -13.52
C ASP A 112 0.24 -2.77 -13.39
N VAL A 113 -0.94 -3.40 -13.35
CA VAL A 113 -2.22 -2.68 -13.32
C VAL A 113 -3.22 -3.30 -12.34
N THR A 114 -4.11 -2.47 -11.82
CA THR A 114 -5.19 -2.87 -10.92
C THR A 114 -6.46 -2.13 -11.28
N SER A 115 -7.60 -2.79 -11.23
CA SER A 115 -8.89 -2.17 -11.54
C SER A 115 -9.68 -1.84 -10.28
N VAL A 116 -10.30 -0.67 -10.24
CA VAL A 116 -11.14 -0.21 -9.13
C VAL A 116 -12.50 0.26 -9.64
N ASP A 117 -13.57 -0.02 -8.90
CA ASP A 117 -14.93 0.42 -9.21
C ASP A 117 -15.14 1.86 -8.70
N VAL A 118 -15.24 2.79 -9.64
CA VAL A 118 -15.43 4.23 -9.41
C VAL A 118 -16.88 4.67 -9.65
N SER A 119 -17.83 3.73 -9.70
CA SER A 119 -19.25 4.05 -9.88
C SER A 119 -19.80 4.98 -8.79
N GLY A 120 -19.22 4.93 -7.59
CA GLY A 120 -19.55 5.80 -6.46
C GLY A 120 -18.80 7.14 -6.43
N ALA A 121 -17.89 7.38 -7.38
CA ALA A 121 -17.06 8.57 -7.49
C ALA A 121 -17.25 9.23 -8.87
N PRO A 122 -18.43 9.83 -9.14
CA PRO A 122 -18.70 10.49 -10.42
C PRO A 122 -17.80 11.73 -10.55
N GLY A 123 -16.84 11.65 -11.47
CA GLY A 123 -15.83 12.70 -11.66
C GLY A 123 -14.41 12.17 -11.82
N VAL A 124 -14.18 10.88 -11.56
CA VAL A 124 -12.86 10.27 -11.81
C VAL A 124 -12.58 10.19 -13.31
N GLU A 125 -11.44 10.75 -13.70
CA GLU A 125 -10.92 10.78 -15.06
C GLU A 125 -9.51 10.16 -15.13
N ALA A 126 -9.03 9.98 -16.36
CA ALA A 126 -7.63 9.61 -16.57
C ALA A 126 -6.70 10.69 -16.04
N ALA A 127 -5.51 10.28 -15.60
CA ALA A 127 -4.50 11.10 -14.91
C ALA A 127 -4.81 11.48 -13.44
N ASP A 128 -6.01 11.22 -12.93
CA ASP A 128 -6.30 11.36 -11.51
C ASP A 128 -5.39 10.48 -10.64
N VAL A 129 -5.23 10.87 -9.38
CA VAL A 129 -4.39 10.14 -8.41
C VAL A 129 -5.24 9.33 -7.46
N ALA A 130 -5.00 8.03 -7.42
CA ALA A 130 -5.55 7.11 -6.45
C ALA A 130 -4.56 6.88 -5.30
N THR A 131 -5.04 6.96 -4.06
CA THR A 131 -4.28 6.61 -2.84
C THR A 131 -4.66 5.20 -2.39
N LEU A 132 -3.72 4.25 -2.50
CA LEU A 132 -3.92 2.85 -2.09
C LEU A 132 -3.56 2.63 -0.62
N LEU A 133 -2.63 3.43 -0.09
CA LEU A 133 -2.24 3.44 1.31
C LEU A 133 -2.04 4.89 1.76
N GLY A 134 -2.62 5.26 2.90
CA GLY A 134 -2.55 6.60 3.47
C GLY A 134 -3.83 7.41 3.28
N ARG A 135 -3.69 8.73 3.39
CA ARG A 135 -4.83 9.67 3.42
C ARG A 135 -5.08 10.37 2.10
N ASP A 136 -6.36 10.56 1.81
CA ASP A 136 -6.86 11.40 0.73
C ASP A 136 -8.16 12.09 1.18
N GLY A 137 -8.17 13.42 1.16
CA GLY A 137 -9.25 14.21 1.76
C GLY A 137 -9.45 13.89 3.26
N GLY A 138 -10.71 13.60 3.63
CA GLY A 138 -11.09 13.20 4.99
C GLY A 138 -11.00 11.69 5.27
N GLU A 139 -10.63 10.89 4.27
CA GLU A 139 -10.59 9.43 4.36
C GLU A 139 -9.16 8.90 4.47
N GLU A 140 -9.03 7.71 5.05
CA GLU A 140 -7.76 7.01 5.21
C GLU A 140 -7.88 5.53 4.84
N VAL A 141 -6.88 5.01 4.14
CA VAL A 141 -6.59 3.57 4.09
C VAL A 141 -5.42 3.33 5.03
N ALA A 142 -5.74 2.89 6.24
CA ALA A 142 -4.74 2.62 7.27
C ALA A 142 -3.90 1.40 6.90
N LEU A 143 -2.63 1.40 7.32
CA LEU A 143 -1.71 0.28 7.06
C LEU A 143 -2.20 -1.04 7.64
N ALA A 144 -2.80 -1.00 8.84
CA ALA A 144 -3.37 -2.17 9.49
C ALA A 144 -4.54 -2.76 8.69
N ASP A 145 -5.45 -1.93 8.18
CA ASP A 145 -6.57 -2.37 7.36
C ASP A 145 -6.12 -2.94 6.02
N PHE A 146 -5.11 -2.31 5.41
CA PHE A 146 -4.50 -2.78 4.18
C PHE A 146 -3.85 -4.16 4.37
N ALA A 147 -3.07 -4.33 5.44
CA ALA A 147 -2.44 -5.60 5.80
C ALA A 147 -3.48 -6.69 6.09
N LYS A 148 -4.53 -6.36 6.84
CA LYS A 148 -5.65 -7.25 7.13
C LYS A 148 -6.38 -7.70 5.87
N ALA A 149 -6.66 -6.77 4.93
CA ALA A 149 -7.31 -7.09 3.67
C ALA A 149 -6.43 -8.01 2.79
N ALA A 150 -5.11 -7.80 2.82
CA ALA A 150 -4.14 -8.65 2.15
C ALA A 150 -3.88 -10.00 2.88
N GLY A 151 -4.33 -10.14 4.14
CA GLY A 151 -4.09 -11.34 4.95
C GLY A 151 -2.64 -11.47 5.41
N THR A 152 -1.99 -10.35 5.71
CA THR A 152 -0.60 -10.27 6.17
C THR A 152 -0.46 -9.26 7.33
N ILE A 153 0.77 -8.96 7.72
CA ILE A 153 1.19 -7.97 8.72
C ILE A 153 1.72 -6.70 8.03
N GLU A 154 1.72 -5.59 8.77
CA GLU A 154 2.11 -4.26 8.33
C GLU A 154 3.57 -4.21 7.82
N TYR A 155 4.47 -4.94 8.46
CA TYR A 155 5.88 -5.02 8.06
C TYR A 155 6.05 -5.65 6.68
N GLU A 156 5.29 -6.69 6.34
CA GLU A 156 5.36 -7.30 5.01
C GLU A 156 4.89 -6.31 3.94
N VAL A 157 3.82 -5.55 4.22
CA VAL A 157 3.33 -4.52 3.30
C VAL A 157 4.42 -3.47 3.01
N LEU A 158 5.08 -2.93 4.04
CA LEU A 158 6.08 -1.89 3.85
C LEU A 158 7.35 -2.41 3.16
N THR A 159 7.77 -3.62 3.51
CA THR A 159 8.98 -4.24 2.93
C THR A 159 8.76 -4.77 1.51
N ALA A 160 7.52 -5.09 1.14
CA ALA A 160 7.16 -5.54 -0.21
C ALA A 160 7.20 -4.43 -1.27
N ILE A 161 7.18 -3.15 -0.87
CA ILE A 161 7.22 -2.02 -1.81
C ILE A 161 8.54 -2.05 -2.59
N GLY A 162 8.43 -2.44 -3.86
CA GLY A 162 9.55 -2.74 -4.72
C GLY A 162 10.33 -1.49 -5.17
N ARG A 163 11.43 -1.73 -5.88
CA ARG A 163 12.29 -0.67 -6.42
C ARG A 163 11.68 0.07 -7.61
N ARG A 164 10.63 -0.48 -8.23
CA ARG A 164 9.93 0.13 -9.38
C ARG A 164 9.15 1.39 -8.98
N LEU A 165 8.74 1.49 -7.72
CA LEU A 165 8.08 2.68 -7.19
C LEU A 165 9.09 3.77 -6.86
N PRO A 166 9.01 4.96 -7.49
CA PRO A 166 9.80 6.11 -7.07
C PRO A 166 9.39 6.53 -5.66
N ARG A 167 10.37 6.88 -4.84
CA ARG A 167 10.18 7.30 -3.45
C ARG A 167 10.38 8.79 -3.33
N HIS A 168 9.35 9.48 -2.85
CA HIS A 168 9.38 10.91 -2.57
C HIS A 168 9.37 11.10 -1.06
N TYR A 169 10.44 11.69 -0.52
CA TYR A 169 10.59 11.94 0.91
C TYR A 169 10.08 13.34 1.25
N VAL A 170 9.15 13.44 2.18
CA VAL A 170 8.62 14.71 2.68
C VAL A 170 9.27 15.05 4.02
N GLY A 171 9.64 16.32 4.23
CA GLY A 171 10.15 16.80 5.53
C GLY A 171 11.64 16.55 5.82
N GLY A 172 12.44 16.11 4.85
CA GLY A 172 13.90 16.01 4.99
C GLY A 172 14.63 17.36 4.78
N PRO A 173 15.84 17.54 5.34
CA PRO A 173 16.67 18.72 5.06
C PRO A 173 17.12 18.68 3.59
N GLY A 174 16.36 19.34 2.72
CA GLY A 174 16.52 19.29 1.27
C GLY A 174 15.22 19.16 0.47
N ALA A 175 14.07 18.98 1.12
CA ALA A 175 12.77 19.08 0.47
C ALA A 175 12.47 20.55 0.12
N ALA A 176 13.05 21.03 -0.98
CA ALA A 176 12.53 22.21 -1.66
C ALA A 176 11.06 21.94 -2.01
N ALA A 177 10.22 22.93 -1.75
CA ALA A 177 8.79 22.90 -2.01
C ALA A 177 8.50 22.59 -3.50
N ASP A 178 8.24 21.32 -3.81
CA ASP A 178 7.60 20.93 -5.07
C ASP A 178 6.10 21.17 -4.91
N GLY A 179 5.69 22.36 -5.35
CA GLY A 179 4.30 22.72 -5.56
C GLY A 179 3.81 22.24 -6.92
N SER A 180 3.51 20.96 -7.05
CA SER A 180 2.69 20.44 -8.15
C SER A 180 1.29 20.11 -7.64
N ARG A 181 0.38 21.05 -7.97
CA ARG A 181 -1.07 20.87 -7.98
C ARG A 181 -1.49 19.85 -9.03
#